data_AF-A0A3B9UVV6-F1
#
_entry.id   AF-A0A3B9UVV6-F1
#
_cell.length_a   1.000
_cell.length_b   1.000
_cell.length_c   1.000
_cell.angle_alpha   90.00
_cell.angle_beta   90.00
_cell.angle_gamma   90.00
#
_symmetry.space_group_name_H-M   'P 1'
#
loop_
_entity.id
_entity.type
_entity.pdbx_description
1 polymer ?
#
loop_
_entity_poly.entity_id
_entity_poly.type
_entity_poly.pdbx_seq_one_letter_code
_entity_poly.pdbx_strand_id
1 'polypeptide(L)'
;MHLSYLVIINLIGFYIMFLDKRKAKKHKWRISEKNIFLIALLGGSLGCLLGMNIFRHKTKHWYFKFGLPTILVLQVVTIIFFLKDISNFIKF
;
A
#
# COMPACT_ATOMS: atom_id res chain seq x y z
N MET A 1 -10.54 -8.69 15.13
CA MET A 1 -9.25 -7.98 15.32
C MET A 1 -8.43 -7.79 14.04
N HIS A 2 -8.69 -8.51 12.92
CA HIS A 2 -7.90 -8.35 11.69
C HIS A 2 -8.20 -7.06 10.89
N LEU A 3 -9.44 -6.57 10.91
CA LEU A 3 -9.84 -5.44 10.07
C LEU A 3 -9.22 -4.12 10.54
N SER A 4 -9.05 -3.91 11.85
CA SER A 4 -8.45 -2.71 12.42
C SER A 4 -6.98 -2.56 12.01
N TYR A 5 -6.23 -3.65 11.96
CA TYR A 5 -4.84 -3.65 11.48
C TYR A 5 -4.74 -3.16 10.03
N LEU A 6 -5.62 -3.67 9.15
CA LEU A 6 -5.66 -3.27 7.74
C LEU A 6 -6.02 -1.79 7.56
N VAL A 7 -6.92 -1.27 8.37
CA VAL A 7 -7.27 0.16 8.32
C VAL A 7 -6.09 1.02 8.77
N ILE A 8 -5.42 0.64 9.87
CA ILE A 8 -4.28 1.39 10.40
C ILE A 8 -3.12 1.41 9.40
N ILE A 9 -2.74 0.27 8.82
CA ILE A 9 -1.60 0.20 7.89
C ILE A 9 -1.89 0.99 6.59
N ASN A 10 -3.14 1.00 6.13
CA ASN A 10 -3.55 1.82 4.98
C ASN A 10 -3.52 3.31 5.30
N LEU A 11 -3.97 3.73 6.49
CA LEU A 11 -3.84 5.11 6.95
C LEU A 11 -2.37 5.54 7.04
N ILE A 12 -1.49 4.67 7.55
CA ILE A 12 -0.04 4.92 7.60
C ILE A 12 0.52 5.09 6.18
N GLY A 13 0.18 4.19 5.26
CA GLY A 13 0.59 4.26 3.86
C GLY A 13 0.14 5.55 3.16
N PHE A 14 -1.09 5.99 3.44
CA PHE A 14 -1.63 7.26 2.93
C PHE A 14 -0.90 8.47 3.54
N TYR A 15 -0.69 8.45 4.87
CA TYR A 15 -0.03 9.54 5.59
C TYR A 15 1.42 9.72 5.14
N ILE A 16 2.13 8.63 4.84
CA ILE A 16 3.50 8.70 4.33
C ILE A 16 3.53 9.36 2.95
N MET A 17 2.56 9.10 2.09
CA MET A 17 2.44 9.77 0.79
C MET A 17 2.11 11.27 0.94
N PHE A 18 1.28 11.62 1.92
CA PHE A 18 1.02 13.01 2.28
C PHE A 18 2.27 13.73 2.79
N LEU A 19 3.03 13.08 3.69
CA LEU A 19 4.29 13.60 4.21
C LEU A 19 5.32 13.78 3.10
N ASP A 20 5.41 12.85 2.16
CA ASP A 20 6.33 12.96 1.02
C ASP A 20 6.00 14.20 0.17
N LYS A 21 4.71 14.43 -0.14
CA LYS A 21 4.27 15.67 -0.84
C LYS A 21 4.63 16.92 -0.04
N ARG A 22 4.42 16.91 1.28
CA ARG A 22 4.71 18.05 2.16
C ARG A 22 6.21 18.33 2.24
N LYS A 23 7.05 17.29 2.27
CA LYS A 23 8.52 17.40 2.22
C LYS A 23 8.99 17.93 0.87
N ALA A 24 8.40 17.47 -0.23
CA ALA A 24 8.67 17.97 -1.57
C ALA A 24 8.37 19.48 -1.69
N LYS A 25 7.27 19.96 -1.10
CA LYS A 25 6.95 21.40 -1.05
C LYS A 25 7.92 22.21 -0.17
N LYS A 26 8.45 21.61 0.90
CA LYS A 26 9.38 22.26 1.83
C LYS A 26 10.86 22.12 1.44
N HIS A 27 11.16 21.62 0.22
CA HIS A 27 12.52 21.31 -0.24
C HIS A 27 13.34 20.46 0.76
N LYS A 28 12.67 19.60 1.53
CA LYS A 28 13.33 18.67 2.46
C LYS A 28 13.63 17.35 1.75
N TRP A 29 14.52 16.56 2.35
CA TRP A 29 14.82 15.19 1.92
C TRP A 29 13.54 14.38 1.69
N ARG A 30 13.39 13.88 0.45
CA ARG A 30 12.25 13.06 0.02
C ARG A 30 12.34 11.66 0.63
N ILE A 31 11.20 11.00 0.80
CA ILE A 31 11.14 9.64 1.32
C ILE A 31 11.64 8.69 0.23
N SER A 32 12.53 7.77 0.60
CA SER A 32 13.04 6.76 -0.32
C SER A 32 11.90 5.88 -0.82
N GLU A 33 11.93 5.58 -2.12
CA GLU A 33 10.92 4.78 -2.80
C GLU A 33 10.79 3.39 -2.16
N LYS A 34 11.93 2.84 -1.71
CA LYS A 34 11.99 1.55 -1.01
C LYS A 34 11.11 1.52 0.24
N ASN A 35 11.04 2.60 1.02
CA ASN A 35 10.20 2.62 2.23
C ASN A 35 8.72 2.55 1.86
N ILE A 36 8.30 3.25 0.80
CA ILE A 36 6.91 3.21 0.33
C ILE A 36 6.55 1.80 -0.12
N PHE A 37 7.44 1.15 -0.86
CA PHE A 37 7.27 -0.25 -1.27
C PHE A 37 7.19 -1.21 -0.07
N LEU A 38 8.00 -0.97 0.96
CA LEU A 38 8.01 -1.77 2.18
C LEU A 38 6.68 -1.65 2.94
N ILE A 39 6.11 -0.45 3.05
CA ILE A 39 4.78 -0.23 3.64
C ILE A 39 3.69 -0.86 2.81
N ALA A 40 3.79 -0.77 1.48
CA ALA A 40 2.85 -1.43 0.58
C ALA A 40 2.86 -2.95 0.78
N LEU A 41 4.06 -3.55 0.90
CA LEU A 41 4.25 -4.98 1.19
C LEU A 41 3.67 -5.39 2.55
N LEU A 42 3.80 -4.54 3.57
CA LEU A 42 3.24 -4.78 4.91
C LEU A 42 1.70 -4.70 4.97
N GLY A 43 1.02 -4.24 3.92
CA GLY A 43 -0.45 -4.17 3.84
C GLY A 43 -1.00 -2.77 3.59
N GLY A 44 -0.14 -1.75 3.51
CA GLY A 44 -0.53 -0.37 3.21
C GLY A 44 -0.65 -0.06 1.71
N SER A 45 -0.69 -1.09 0.85
CA SER A 45 -0.63 -0.94 -0.61
C SER A 45 -1.79 -0.08 -1.13
N LEU A 46 -3.01 -0.33 -0.66
CA LEU A 46 -4.23 0.44 -0.98
C LEU A 46 -4.08 1.92 -0.58
N GLY A 47 -3.66 2.19 0.66
CA GLY A 47 -3.47 3.54 1.17
C GLY A 47 -2.36 4.32 0.44
N CYS A 48 -1.26 3.64 0.10
CA CYS A 48 -0.21 4.22 -0.73
C CYS A 48 -0.72 4.54 -2.15
N LEU A 49 -1.48 3.64 -2.78
CA LEU A 49 -2.03 3.83 -4.13
C LEU A 49 -3.02 5.00 -4.16
N LEU A 50 -3.92 5.07 -3.17
CA LEU A 50 -4.86 6.19 -3.00
C LEU A 50 -4.11 7.50 -2.76
N GLY A 51 -3.12 7.51 -1.87
CA GLY A 51 -2.29 8.68 -1.62
C GLY A 51 -1.59 9.16 -2.89
N MET A 52 -1.02 8.24 -3.66
CA MET A 52 -0.32 8.56 -4.91
C MET A 52 -1.27 9.19 -5.95
N ASN A 53 -2.49 8.66 -6.06
CA ASN A 53 -3.50 9.13 -7.01
C ASN A 53 -4.09 10.49 -6.59
N ILE A 54 -4.45 10.65 -5.31
CA ILE A 54 -4.99 11.90 -4.74
C ILE A 54 -3.96 13.02 -4.83
N PHE A 55 -2.72 12.73 -4.46
CA PHE A 55 -1.68 13.74 -4.46
C PHE A 55 -1.10 14.00 -5.85
N ARG A 56 -1.43 13.15 -6.84
CA ARG A 56 -0.81 13.11 -8.18
C ARG A 56 0.72 13.20 -8.10
N HIS A 57 1.28 12.64 -7.03
CA HIS A 57 2.70 12.71 -6.73
C HIS A 57 3.34 11.40 -7.13
N LYS A 58 4.45 11.44 -7.89
CA LYS A 58 5.18 10.25 -8.39
C LYS A 58 4.37 9.27 -9.26
N THR A 59 3.29 9.70 -9.91
CA THR A 59 2.54 8.86 -10.87
C THR A 59 3.24 8.61 -12.20
N LYS A 60 4.29 9.39 -12.53
CA LYS A 60 5.08 9.23 -13.76
C LYS A 60 6.18 8.16 -13.67
N HIS A 61 6.57 7.74 -12.48
CA HIS A 61 7.60 6.71 -12.34
C HIS A 61 6.98 5.34 -12.64
N TRP A 62 7.45 4.69 -13.71
CA TRP A 62 6.96 3.40 -14.16
C TRP A 62 6.98 2.34 -13.05
N TYR A 63 8.04 2.32 -12.25
CA TYR A 63 8.15 1.44 -11.08
C TYR A 63 7.00 1.61 -10.10
N PHE A 64 6.56 2.84 -9.83
CA PHE A 64 5.41 3.09 -8.94
C PHE A 64 4.08 2.74 -9.59
N LYS A 65 3.93 3.06 -10.88
CA LYS A 65 2.71 2.80 -11.63
C LYS A 65 2.40 1.31 -11.74
N PHE A 66 3.42 0.46 -11.91
CA PHE A 66 3.24 -0.99 -12.00
C PHE A 66 3.51 -1.72 -10.68
N GLY A 67 4.53 -1.32 -9.93
CA GLY A 67 4.94 -2.04 -8.72
C GLY A 67 3.92 -1.99 -7.59
N LEU A 68 3.29 -0.84 -7.32
CA LEU A 68 2.25 -0.74 -6.29
C LEU A 68 1.01 -1.60 -6.60
N PRO A 69 0.39 -1.53 -7.80
CA PRO A 69 -0.73 -2.40 -8.11
C PRO A 69 -0.33 -3.88 -8.17
N THR A 70 0.89 -4.24 -8.60
CA THR A 70 1.34 -5.63 -8.53
C THR A 70 1.36 -6.17 -7.10
N ILE A 71 1.84 -5.37 -6.13
CA ILE A 71 1.83 -5.77 -4.70
C ILE A 71 0.40 -5.92 -4.18
N LEU A 72 -0.49 -5.00 -4.57
CA LEU A 72 -1.90 -5.06 -4.17
C LEU A 72 -2.56 -6.33 -4.74
N VAL A 73 -2.34 -6.64 -6.02
CA VAL A 73 -2.84 -7.87 -6.65
C VAL A 73 -2.31 -9.10 -5.92
N LEU A 74 -1.01 -9.13 -5.62
CA LEU A 74 -0.39 -10.24 -4.90
C LEU A 74 -1.01 -10.44 -3.51
N GLN A 75 -1.28 -9.35 -2.78
CA GLN A 75 -1.97 -9.41 -1.48
C GLN A 75 -3.40 -9.93 -1.61
N VAL A 76 -4.17 -9.44 -2.58
CA VAL A 76 -5.55 -9.88 -2.81
C VAL A 76 -5.59 -11.37 -3.17
N VAL A 77 -4.68 -11.84 -4.03
CA VAL A 77 -4.56 -13.26 -4.39
C VAL A 77 -4.26 -14.09 -3.14
N THR A 78 -3.26 -13.71 -2.34
CA THR A 78 -2.92 -14.43 -1.10
C THR A 78 -4.11 -14.48 -0.13
N ILE A 79 -4.86 -13.37 0.02
CA ILE A 79 -6.06 -13.33 0.87
C ILE A 79 -7.14 -14.29 0.33
N ILE A 80 -7.39 -14.33 -0.97
CA ILE A 80 -8.38 -15.23 -1.58
C ILE A 80 -7.99 -16.69 -1.38
N PHE A 81 -6.71 -17.04 -1.59
CA PHE A 81 -6.22 -18.39 -1.35
C PHE A 81 -6.38 -18.79 0.12
N PHE A 82 -6.02 -17.91 1.05
CA PHE A 82 -6.17 -18.16 2.48
C PHE A 82 -7.63 -18.31 2.92
N LEU A 83 -8.53 -17.48 2.40
CA LEU A 83 -9.97 -17.60 2.65
C LEU A 83 -10.56 -18.90 2.10
N LYS A 84 -10.10 -19.34 0.92
CA LYS A 84 -10.53 -20.60 0.32
C LYS A 84 -10.04 -21.80 1.13
N ASP A 85 -8.81 -21.76 1.61
CA ASP A 85 -8.23 -22.77 2.50
C ASP A 85 -9.04 -22.90 3.81
N ILE A 86 -9.31 -21.76 4.47
CA ILE A 86 -10.18 -21.69 5.64
C ILE A 86 -11.60 -22.21 5.37
N SER A 87 -12.20 -21.85 4.23
CA SER A 87 -13.54 -22.34 3.87
C SER A 87 -13.56 -23.84 3.62
N ASN A 88 -12.46 -24.44 3.14
CA ASN A 88 -12.34 -25.88 2.98
C ASN A 88 -12.16 -26.58 4.33
N PHE A 89 -11.42 -25.96 5.26
CA PHE A 89 -11.24 -26.49 6.61
C PHE A 89 -12.53 -26.46 7.44
N ILE A 90 -13.34 -25.40 7.34
CA ILE A 90 -14.62 -25.27 8.07
C ILE A 90 -15.72 -26.21 7.49
N LYS A 91 -15.54 -26.69 6.26
CA LYS A 91 -16.49 -27.61 5.60
C LYS A 91 -16.30 -29.08 5.99
N PHE A 92 -15.34 -29.38 6.87
CA PHE A 92 -15.12 -30.68 7.49
C PHE A 92 -15.61 -30.66 8.94
#